data_AF-A0A661LWD6-F1
#
_entry.id   AF-A0A661LWD6-F1
#
_cell.length_a   1.000
_cell.length_b   1.000
_cell.length_c   1.000
_cell.angle_alpha   90.00
_cell.angle_beta   90.00
_cell.angle_gamma   90.00
#
_symmetry.space_group_name_H-M   'P 1'
#
loop_
_entity.id
_entity.type
_entity.pdbx_description
1 polymer ?
#
loop_
_entity_poly.entity_id
_entity_poly.type
_entity_poly.pdbx_seq_one_letter_code
_entity_poly.pdbx_strand_id
1 'polypeptide(L)'
;LFDVLKKNEFGMSNITNKNVLVLTNLQEIIAEIKGETLYKTINLTYTGEPVEDSKIELVKKEGSSSKLISRVEAGNRLKGTKRIIVKAGNVFIGKGKIDNRSILIIPIMKKGPNIDHLLLLDVSFKREIDLSKKIKALGDKFVHIKNIVEETDLPWDDNYLNLLEMEELFGNSAEKIAEFIISSSSAGES
;
A
#
# COMPACT_ATOMS: atom_id res chain seq x y z
N LEU A 1 -5.42 1.62 -12.30
CA LEU A 1 -4.08 1.88 -11.73
C LEU A 1 -3.04 2.17 -12.81
N PHE A 2 -2.89 1.29 -13.81
CA PHE A 2 -1.93 1.50 -14.90
C PHE A 2 -2.19 2.77 -15.72
N ASP A 3 -3.46 3.16 -15.90
CA ASP A 3 -3.79 4.44 -16.56
C ASP A 3 -3.27 5.65 -15.79
N VAL A 4 -3.28 5.60 -14.46
CA VAL A 4 -2.75 6.69 -13.62
C VAL A 4 -1.23 6.74 -13.69
N LEU A 5 -0.55 5.59 -13.77
CA LEU A 5 0.89 5.56 -14.07
C LEU A 5 1.17 6.21 -15.42
N LYS A 6 0.45 5.80 -16.47
CA LYS A 6 0.61 6.33 -17.84
C LYS A 6 0.36 7.84 -17.90
N LYS A 7 -0.68 8.34 -17.20
CA LYS A 7 -0.99 9.77 -17.06
C LYS A 7 0.16 10.56 -16.43
N ASN A 8 0.95 9.94 -15.55
CA ASN A 8 2.11 10.53 -14.91
C ASN A 8 3.44 10.19 -15.65
N GLU A 9 3.35 9.79 -16.93
CA GLU A 9 4.50 9.46 -17.78
C GLU A 9 5.32 8.25 -17.31
N PHE A 10 4.68 7.31 -16.60
CA PHE A 10 5.30 6.07 -16.15
C PHE A 10 4.70 4.86 -16.87
N GLY A 11 5.57 3.99 -17.37
CA GLY A 11 5.21 2.71 -17.96
C GLY A 11 5.41 1.53 -17.00
N MET A 12 4.99 0.34 -17.44
CA MET A 12 5.26 -0.90 -16.70
C MET A 12 6.76 -1.17 -16.54
N SER A 13 7.60 -0.68 -17.45
CA SER A 13 9.06 -0.77 -17.34
C SER A 13 9.65 0.04 -16.18
N ASN A 14 8.88 0.98 -15.60
CA ASN A 14 9.31 1.77 -14.45
C ASN A 14 8.95 1.11 -13.11
N ILE A 15 8.40 -0.09 -13.11
CA ILE A 15 8.05 -0.85 -11.89
C ILE A 15 8.58 -2.27 -12.01
N THR A 16 8.87 -2.92 -10.88
CA THR A 16 9.36 -4.30 -10.88
C THR A 16 8.26 -5.26 -11.35
N ASN A 17 8.64 -6.41 -11.93
CA ASN A 17 7.67 -7.44 -12.34
C ASN A 17 6.80 -7.91 -11.17
N LYS A 18 7.38 -8.02 -9.96
CA LYS A 18 6.64 -8.31 -8.73
C LYS A 18 5.54 -7.26 -8.50
N ASN A 19 5.87 -5.98 -8.62
CA ASN A 19 4.90 -4.90 -8.43
C ASN A 19 3.85 -4.84 -9.55
N VAL A 20 4.18 -5.19 -10.80
CA VAL A 20 3.18 -5.32 -11.88
C VAL A 20 2.09 -6.32 -11.50
N LEU A 21 2.49 -7.49 -11.00
CA LEU A 21 1.54 -8.53 -10.54
C LEU A 21 0.70 -8.03 -9.36
N VAL A 22 1.33 -7.41 -8.36
CA VAL A 22 0.63 -6.83 -7.20
C VAL A 22 -0.40 -5.78 -7.65
N LEU A 23 -0.03 -4.85 -8.52
CA LEU A 23 -0.95 -3.82 -9.02
C LEU A 23 -2.09 -4.40 -9.84
N THR A 24 -1.85 -5.48 -10.58
CA THR A 24 -2.90 -6.20 -11.32
C THR A 24 -3.95 -6.73 -10.34
N ASN A 25 -3.52 -7.39 -9.26
CA ASN A 25 -4.44 -7.92 -8.26
C ASN A 25 -5.13 -6.81 -7.46
N LEU A 26 -4.42 -5.75 -7.09
CA LEU A 26 -4.99 -4.62 -6.35
C LEU A 26 -6.00 -3.82 -7.20
N GLN A 27 -5.85 -3.78 -8.51
CA GLN A 27 -6.81 -3.12 -9.39
C GLN A 27 -8.19 -3.78 -9.34
N GLU A 28 -8.25 -5.09 -9.08
CA GLU A 28 -9.53 -5.82 -8.97
C GLU A 28 -10.37 -5.37 -7.77
N ILE A 29 -9.74 -4.88 -6.70
CA ILE A 29 -10.42 -4.49 -5.45
C ILE A 29 -10.65 -2.98 -5.31
N ILE A 30 -9.99 -2.15 -6.13
CA ILE A 30 -10.11 -0.69 -6.07
C ILE A 30 -11.34 -0.26 -6.86
N ALA A 31 -12.20 0.57 -6.24
CA ALA A 31 -13.37 1.17 -6.87
C ALA A 31 -13.00 2.47 -7.58
N GLU A 32 -12.27 3.36 -6.90
CA GLU A 32 -11.97 4.70 -7.39
C GLU A 32 -10.60 5.19 -6.88
N ILE A 33 -9.98 6.07 -7.65
CA ILE A 33 -8.80 6.84 -7.26
C ILE A 33 -9.25 8.29 -7.05
N LYS A 34 -9.35 8.71 -5.79
CA LYS A 34 -9.87 10.02 -5.36
C LYS A 34 -8.85 11.15 -5.53
N GLY A 35 -7.57 10.81 -5.55
CA GLY A 35 -6.50 11.77 -5.70
C GLY A 35 -5.14 11.11 -5.80
N GLU A 36 -4.16 11.90 -6.24
CA GLU A 36 -2.78 11.45 -6.42
C GLU A 36 -1.80 12.49 -5.87
N THR A 37 -0.65 12.00 -5.41
CA THR A 37 0.50 12.82 -5.09
C THR A 37 1.77 12.13 -5.61
N LEU A 38 2.48 12.79 -6.51
CA LEU A 38 3.76 12.32 -7.03
C LEU A 38 4.89 12.98 -6.25
N TYR A 39 5.79 12.14 -5.76
CA TYR A 39 7.01 12.58 -5.10
C TYR A 39 8.24 12.11 -5.86
N LYS A 40 9.31 12.88 -5.73
CA LYS A 40 10.66 12.52 -6.14
C LYS A 40 11.54 12.35 -4.91
N THR A 41 12.35 11.31 -4.87
CA THR A 41 13.33 11.07 -3.80
C THR A 41 14.69 11.63 -4.22
N ILE A 42 15.42 12.21 -3.25
CA ILE A 42 16.74 12.82 -3.47
C ILE A 42 17.69 12.44 -2.34
N ASN A 43 19.00 12.59 -2.60
CA ASN A 43 20.08 12.22 -1.68
C ASN A 43 19.98 10.74 -1.25
N LEU A 44 19.94 9.83 -2.21
CA LEU A 44 20.08 8.39 -1.97
C LEU A 44 21.54 7.97 -2.17
N THR A 45 21.92 6.78 -1.68
CA THR A 45 23.21 6.18 -2.01
C THR A 45 23.32 5.88 -3.52
N TYR A 46 24.52 5.53 -3.99
CA TYR A 46 24.70 5.07 -5.37
C TYR A 46 23.85 3.82 -5.69
N THR A 47 23.58 2.98 -4.68
CA THR A 47 22.70 1.80 -4.76
C THR A 47 21.21 2.12 -4.62
N GLY A 48 20.84 3.41 -4.48
CA GLY A 48 19.44 3.83 -4.35
C GLY A 48 18.85 3.68 -2.95
N GLU A 49 19.67 3.40 -1.94
CA GLU A 49 19.19 3.26 -0.56
C GLU A 49 19.04 4.63 0.12
N PRO A 50 18.02 4.81 0.98
CA PRO A 50 17.85 6.05 1.72
C PRO A 50 18.82 6.16 2.91
N VAL A 51 19.47 7.32 3.03
CA VAL A 51 20.35 7.77 4.12
C VAL A 51 19.67 8.83 5.00
N GLU A 52 20.31 9.24 6.10
CA GLU A 52 19.68 10.13 7.09
C GLU A 52 19.23 11.49 6.54
N ASP A 53 20.00 12.04 5.61
CA ASP A 53 19.71 13.31 4.95
C ASP A 53 18.92 13.14 3.64
N SER A 54 18.49 11.91 3.29
CA SER A 54 17.60 11.69 2.14
C SER A 54 16.35 12.54 2.25
N LYS A 55 15.93 13.11 1.13
CA LYS A 55 14.76 14.00 1.07
C LYS A 55 13.74 13.51 0.06
N ILE A 56 12.55 14.09 0.16
CA ILE A 56 11.41 13.83 -0.70
C ILE A 56 10.83 15.17 -1.13
N GLU A 57 10.64 15.35 -2.43
CA GLU A 57 10.14 16.58 -3.04
C GLU A 57 8.78 16.31 -3.68
N LEU A 58 7.86 17.25 -3.53
CA LEU A 58 6.55 17.19 -4.17
C LEU A 58 6.71 17.58 -5.64
N VAL A 59 6.38 16.68 -6.55
CA VAL A 59 6.39 16.94 -8.00
C VAL A 59 5.01 17.37 -8.47
N LYS A 60 3.97 16.68 -8.01
CA LYS A 60 2.60 16.88 -8.48
C LYS A 60 1.59 16.48 -7.42
N LYS A 61 0.42 17.14 -7.39
CA LYS A 61 -0.69 16.82 -6.51
C LYS A 61 -2.03 17.13 -7.15
N GLU A 62 -2.96 16.18 -7.15
CA GLU A 62 -4.28 16.35 -7.77
C GLU A 62 -5.41 15.69 -6.96
N GLY A 63 -6.65 16.04 -7.28
CA GLY A 63 -7.85 15.46 -6.67
C GLY A 63 -7.99 15.77 -5.18
N SER A 64 -8.46 14.79 -4.40
CA SER A 64 -8.60 14.87 -2.93
C SER A 64 -7.29 15.20 -2.20
N SER A 65 -6.15 15.00 -2.87
CA SER A 65 -4.83 15.32 -2.33
C SER A 65 -4.54 16.82 -2.34
N SER A 66 -5.10 17.59 -3.30
CA SER A 66 -4.85 19.03 -3.47
C SER A 66 -5.17 19.85 -2.20
N LYS A 67 -6.19 19.45 -1.44
CA LYS A 67 -6.64 20.12 -0.21
C LYS A 67 -5.77 19.85 1.03
N LEU A 68 -4.81 18.93 0.94
CA LEU A 68 -3.93 18.61 2.06
C LEU A 68 -2.75 19.57 2.08
N ILE A 69 -2.42 20.17 3.23
CA ILE A 69 -1.14 20.88 3.39
C ILE A 69 -0.03 19.82 3.37
N SER A 70 0.84 19.84 2.36
CA SER A 70 1.89 18.84 2.24
C SER A 70 2.98 19.12 3.25
N ARG A 71 3.22 18.23 4.23
CA ARG A 71 4.32 18.40 5.19
C ARG A 71 5.71 18.47 4.55
N VAL A 72 5.84 18.11 3.27
CA VAL A 72 7.07 18.33 2.49
C VAL A 72 7.42 19.83 2.40
N GLU A 73 6.44 20.72 2.50
CA GLU A 73 6.65 22.17 2.51
C GLU A 73 7.28 22.67 3.83
N ALA A 74 7.13 21.94 4.94
CA ALA A 74 7.70 22.29 6.25
C ALA A 74 8.97 21.49 6.63
N GLY A 75 9.24 20.39 5.92
CA GLY A 75 10.41 19.55 6.15
C GLY A 75 10.45 18.39 5.15
N ASN A 76 11.42 18.44 4.23
CA ASN A 76 11.52 17.52 3.11
C ASN A 76 12.22 16.19 3.45
N ARG A 77 12.50 15.85 4.72
CA ARG A 77 13.23 14.62 5.06
C ARG A 77 12.40 13.35 4.74
N LEU A 78 13.02 12.39 4.05
CA LEU A 78 12.44 11.09 3.73
C LEU A 78 12.39 10.21 4.99
N LYS A 79 11.20 10.06 5.57
CA LYS A 79 10.96 9.32 6.82
C LYS A 79 9.71 8.44 6.79
N GLY A 80 9.63 7.52 7.75
CA GLY A 80 8.47 6.64 7.96
C GLY A 80 8.22 5.70 6.77
N THR A 81 6.94 5.43 6.47
CA THR A 81 6.52 4.47 5.44
C THR A 81 7.15 4.75 4.07
N LYS A 82 7.28 6.03 3.68
CA LYS A 82 7.90 6.39 2.40
C LYS A 82 9.36 5.95 2.32
N ARG A 83 10.13 6.12 3.41
CA ARG A 83 11.52 5.66 3.50
C ARG A 83 11.62 4.13 3.40
N ILE A 84 10.72 3.42 4.10
CA ILE A 84 10.65 1.95 4.05
C ILE A 84 10.38 1.47 2.62
N ILE A 85 9.43 2.11 1.91
CA ILE A 85 9.11 1.76 0.52
C ILE A 85 10.27 2.03 -0.42
N VAL A 86 10.98 3.14 -0.28
CA VAL A 86 12.17 3.43 -1.10
C VAL A 86 13.26 2.38 -0.88
N LYS A 87 13.43 1.91 0.35
CA LYS A 87 14.41 0.85 0.66
C LYS A 87 13.96 -0.54 0.17
N ALA A 88 12.70 -0.91 0.38
CA ALA A 88 12.20 -2.26 0.13
C ALA A 88 11.70 -2.47 -1.30
N GLY A 89 11.24 -1.42 -1.96
CA GLY A 89 10.73 -1.43 -3.32
C GLY A 89 9.44 -2.18 -3.57
N ASN A 90 8.68 -2.48 -2.52
CA ASN A 90 7.38 -3.13 -2.63
C ASN A 90 6.25 -2.08 -2.68
N VAL A 91 5.21 -2.36 -3.45
CA VAL A 91 3.94 -1.63 -3.37
C VAL A 91 3.39 -1.72 -1.94
N PHE A 92 2.88 -0.60 -1.44
CA PHE A 92 2.26 -0.51 -0.13
C PHE A 92 0.79 -0.15 -0.25
N ILE A 93 -0.06 -0.86 0.48
CA ILE A 93 -1.46 -0.50 0.70
C ILE A 93 -1.73 -0.45 2.21
N GLY A 94 -2.46 0.57 2.67
CA GLY A 94 -2.74 0.74 4.09
C GLY A 94 -3.53 2.01 4.38
N LYS A 95 -3.75 2.31 5.67
CA LYS A 95 -4.34 3.59 6.09
C LYS A 95 -3.27 4.66 6.32
N GLY A 96 -3.56 5.88 5.86
CA GLY A 96 -2.77 7.06 6.16
C GLY A 96 -2.80 7.35 7.66
N LYS A 97 -1.62 7.45 8.30
CA LYS A 97 -1.50 7.65 9.76
C LYS A 97 -2.12 8.94 10.30
N ILE A 98 -2.43 9.91 9.44
CA ILE A 98 -2.87 11.26 9.84
C ILE A 98 -4.32 11.52 9.43
N ASP A 99 -4.70 11.09 8.23
CA ASP A 99 -5.99 11.39 7.61
C ASP A 99 -6.91 10.16 7.50
N ASN A 100 -6.46 8.99 8.00
CA ASN A 100 -7.18 7.72 8.02
C ASN A 100 -7.69 7.25 6.64
N ARG A 101 -7.11 7.79 5.56
CA ARG A 101 -7.50 7.46 4.18
C ARG A 101 -6.84 6.16 3.74
N SER A 102 -7.52 5.37 2.93
CA SER A 102 -6.92 4.23 2.26
C SER A 102 -5.95 4.73 1.19
N ILE A 103 -4.67 4.40 1.34
CA ILE A 103 -3.61 4.85 0.46
C ILE A 103 -2.92 3.67 -0.22
N LEU A 104 -2.60 3.84 -1.50
CA LEU A 104 -1.72 2.96 -2.25
C LEU A 104 -0.45 3.75 -2.62
N ILE A 105 0.73 3.21 -2.35
CA ILE A 105 2.00 3.82 -2.74
C ILE A 105 2.73 2.89 -3.70
N ILE A 106 3.03 3.41 -4.89
CA ILE A 106 3.73 2.69 -5.96
C ILE A 106 5.16 3.23 -6.05
N PRO A 107 6.19 2.41 -5.75
CA PRO A 107 7.58 2.77 -6.00
C PRO A 107 7.90 2.70 -7.49
N ILE A 108 8.60 3.72 -7.99
CA ILE A 108 8.87 3.91 -9.42
C ILE A 108 10.36 4.14 -9.65
N MET A 109 10.85 3.51 -10.72
CA MET A 109 12.22 3.53 -11.23
C MET A 109 12.27 4.27 -12.57
N LYS A 110 12.37 5.60 -12.55
CA LYS A 110 12.34 6.43 -13.76
C LYS A 110 13.68 6.43 -14.51
N LYS A 111 14.79 6.62 -13.80
CA LYS A 111 16.13 6.87 -14.40
C LYS A 111 17.14 5.73 -14.23
N GLY A 112 16.73 4.56 -13.75
CA GLY A 112 17.64 3.44 -13.48
C GLY A 112 17.02 2.43 -12.51
N PRO A 113 17.80 1.53 -11.91
CA PRO A 113 17.28 0.47 -11.03
C PRO A 113 16.81 0.98 -9.65
N ASN A 114 17.05 2.25 -9.36
CA ASN A 114 16.78 2.84 -8.05
C ASN A 114 15.40 3.49 -8.01
N ILE A 115 14.75 3.45 -6.85
CA ILE A 115 13.44 4.09 -6.64
C ILE A 115 13.65 5.59 -6.46
N ASP A 116 13.41 6.32 -7.53
CA ASP A 116 13.57 7.78 -7.61
C ASP A 116 12.23 8.53 -7.52
N HIS A 117 11.10 7.82 -7.61
CA HIS A 117 9.76 8.39 -7.46
C HIS A 117 8.84 7.51 -6.63
N LEU A 118 7.89 8.16 -5.95
CA LEU A 118 6.77 7.51 -5.27
C LEU A 118 5.46 8.13 -5.76
N LEU A 119 4.58 7.31 -6.32
CA LEU A 119 3.22 7.71 -6.64
C LEU A 119 2.27 7.24 -5.52
N LEU A 120 1.73 8.20 -4.77
CA LEU A 120 0.76 7.95 -3.71
C LEU A 120 -0.65 8.22 -4.23
N LEU A 121 -1.55 7.27 -4.08
CA LEU A 121 -2.94 7.35 -4.48
C LEU A 121 -3.85 7.28 -3.25
N ASP A 122 -4.85 8.14 -3.20
CA ASP A 122 -6.00 8.04 -2.29
C ASP A 122 -7.07 7.20 -2.99
N VAL A 123 -7.45 6.07 -2.41
CA VAL A 123 -8.30 5.07 -3.07
C VAL A 123 -9.55 4.75 -2.25
N SER A 124 -10.60 4.29 -2.92
CA SER A 124 -11.70 3.54 -2.29
C SER A 124 -11.70 2.11 -2.76
N PHE A 125 -12.26 1.23 -1.92
CA PHE A 125 -12.45 -0.18 -2.25
C PHE A 125 -13.85 -0.43 -2.81
N LYS A 126 -13.96 -1.47 -3.64
CA LYS A 126 -15.25 -2.04 -4.02
C LYS A 126 -15.87 -2.71 -2.78
N ARG A 127 -17.20 -2.59 -2.63
CA ARG A 127 -17.92 -3.12 -1.47
C ARG A 127 -18.04 -4.64 -1.49
N GLU A 128 -18.41 -5.19 -2.65
CA GLU A 128 -18.63 -6.62 -2.83
C GLU A 128 -17.57 -7.20 -3.75
N ILE A 129 -16.76 -8.10 -3.21
CA ILE A 129 -15.64 -8.73 -3.92
C ILE A 129 -15.57 -10.20 -3.53
N ASP A 130 -15.42 -11.05 -4.55
CA ASP A 130 -15.21 -12.48 -4.38
C ASP A 130 -13.99 -12.75 -3.49
N LEU A 131 -14.13 -13.73 -2.60
CA LEU A 131 -13.07 -14.11 -1.67
C LEU A 131 -11.73 -14.41 -2.37
N SER A 132 -11.78 -15.07 -3.52
CA SER A 132 -10.60 -15.36 -4.34
C SER A 132 -9.84 -14.10 -4.80
N LYS A 133 -10.55 -13.01 -5.08
CA LYS A 133 -9.94 -11.71 -5.43
C LYS A 133 -9.34 -11.04 -4.20
N LYS A 134 -9.99 -11.12 -3.04
CA LYS A 134 -9.42 -10.64 -1.75
C LYS A 134 -8.09 -11.33 -1.45
N ILE A 135 -8.05 -12.66 -1.56
CA ILE A 135 -6.84 -13.47 -1.33
C ILE A 135 -5.71 -13.07 -2.30
N LYS A 136 -6.00 -13.00 -3.60
CA LYS A 136 -5.01 -12.58 -4.62
C LYS A 136 -4.48 -11.17 -4.36
N ALA A 137 -5.33 -10.25 -3.93
CA ALA A 137 -4.95 -8.87 -3.64
C ALA A 137 -4.11 -8.73 -2.36
N LEU A 138 -4.34 -9.60 -1.35
CA LEU A 138 -3.54 -9.64 -0.13
C LEU A 138 -2.12 -10.19 -0.38
N GLY A 139 -1.97 -11.16 -1.30
CA GLY A 139 -0.65 -11.73 -1.65
C GLY A 139 0.09 -12.26 -0.42
N ASP A 140 1.36 -11.86 -0.25
CA ASP A 140 2.19 -12.28 0.89
C ASP A 140 1.53 -12.01 2.26
N LYS A 141 0.67 -10.97 2.35
CA LYS A 141 -0.05 -10.63 3.58
C LYS A 141 -1.10 -11.68 3.96
N PHE A 142 -1.73 -12.34 2.99
CA PHE A 142 -2.68 -13.43 3.26
C PHE A 142 -1.97 -14.59 3.96
N VAL A 143 -0.82 -15.01 3.42
CA VAL A 143 -0.01 -16.09 4.02
C VAL A 143 0.41 -15.70 5.44
N HIS A 144 0.80 -14.44 5.66
CA HIS A 144 1.20 -13.98 6.98
C HIS A 144 0.03 -14.01 7.98
N ILE A 145 -1.17 -13.54 7.59
CA ILE A 145 -2.37 -13.60 8.45
C ILE A 145 -2.69 -15.05 8.81
N LYS A 146 -2.71 -15.93 7.80
CA LYS A 146 -3.00 -17.35 7.97
C LYS A 146 -2.04 -18.00 8.98
N ASN A 147 -0.73 -17.76 8.82
CA ASN A 147 0.28 -18.30 9.73
C ASN A 147 0.04 -17.86 11.18
N ILE A 148 -0.26 -16.57 11.42
CA ILE A 148 -0.50 -16.05 12.79
C ILE A 148 -1.76 -16.69 13.40
N VAL A 149 -2.81 -16.93 12.60
CA VAL A 149 -4.03 -17.58 13.08
C VAL A 149 -3.78 -19.05 13.40
N GLU A 150 -3.08 -19.78 12.53
CA GLU A 150 -2.72 -21.19 12.72
C GLU A 150 -1.68 -21.42 13.83
N GLU A 151 -1.03 -20.37 14.35
CA GLU A 151 -0.23 -20.43 15.59
C GLU A 151 -1.11 -20.61 16.85
N THR A 152 -2.43 -20.43 16.72
CA THR A 152 -3.42 -20.72 17.76
C THR A 152 -4.13 -22.05 17.50
N ASP A 153 -4.99 -22.49 18.41
CA ASP A 153 -5.81 -23.70 18.21
C ASP A 153 -6.96 -23.50 17.20
N LEU A 154 -7.11 -22.31 16.60
CA LEU A 154 -8.15 -22.00 15.62
C LEU A 154 -7.74 -22.50 14.21
N PRO A 155 -8.46 -23.45 13.59
CA PRO A 155 -8.19 -23.87 12.22
C PRO A 155 -8.49 -22.75 11.23
N TRP A 156 -7.68 -22.62 10.18
CA TRP A 156 -7.87 -21.57 9.17
C TRP A 156 -9.09 -21.84 8.27
N ASP A 157 -9.94 -20.81 8.11
CA ASP A 157 -10.97 -20.71 7.07
C ASP A 157 -10.78 -19.39 6.30
N ASP A 158 -10.67 -19.47 4.97
CA ASP A 158 -10.58 -18.27 4.11
C ASP A 158 -11.77 -17.31 4.34
N ASN A 159 -12.94 -17.83 4.74
CA ASN A 159 -14.12 -17.02 5.03
C ASN A 159 -13.91 -16.03 6.18
N TYR A 160 -12.90 -16.21 7.04
CA TYR A 160 -12.55 -15.23 8.06
C TYR A 160 -12.20 -13.86 7.48
N LEU A 161 -11.72 -13.80 6.23
CA LEU A 161 -11.46 -12.54 5.54
C LEU A 161 -12.75 -11.75 5.23
N ASN A 162 -13.93 -12.38 5.31
CA ASN A 162 -15.23 -11.72 5.15
C ASN A 162 -15.75 -11.11 6.46
N LEU A 163 -15.12 -11.38 7.60
CA LEU A 163 -15.45 -10.75 8.88
C LEU A 163 -15.02 -9.28 8.91
N LEU A 164 -14.06 -8.89 8.07
CA LEU A 164 -13.52 -7.54 8.00
C LEU A 164 -14.05 -6.78 6.80
N GLU A 165 -14.33 -5.50 7.02
CA GLU A 165 -14.54 -4.52 5.96
C GLU A 165 -13.26 -4.34 5.12
N MET A 166 -13.41 -4.01 3.84
CA MET A 166 -12.28 -3.90 2.90
C MET A 166 -11.24 -2.88 3.37
N GLU A 167 -11.68 -1.75 3.92
CA GLU A 167 -10.83 -0.71 4.49
C GLU A 167 -9.98 -1.23 5.64
N GLU A 168 -10.47 -2.18 6.42
CA GLU A 168 -9.75 -2.78 7.55
C GLU A 168 -8.83 -3.89 7.06
N LEU A 169 -9.34 -4.76 6.19
CA LEU A 169 -8.59 -5.86 5.59
C LEU A 169 -7.34 -5.39 4.84
N PHE A 170 -7.44 -4.30 4.08
CA PHE A 170 -6.33 -3.70 3.35
C PHE A 170 -5.65 -2.55 4.08
N GLY A 171 -6.23 -2.08 5.19
CA GLY A 171 -5.73 -0.96 5.98
C GLY A 171 -4.85 -1.34 7.18
N ASN A 172 -5.14 -2.48 7.80
CA ASN A 172 -4.49 -2.96 9.02
C ASN A 172 -3.25 -3.81 8.72
N SER A 173 -2.41 -4.06 9.73
CA SER A 173 -1.31 -5.02 9.60
C SER A 173 -1.83 -6.48 9.62
N ALA A 174 -0.98 -7.45 9.27
CA ALA A 174 -1.37 -8.87 9.31
C ALA A 174 -1.75 -9.29 10.74
N GLU A 175 -0.98 -8.82 11.72
CA GLU A 175 -1.16 -9.10 13.14
C GLU A 175 -2.51 -8.60 13.65
N LYS A 176 -2.88 -7.35 13.32
CA LYS A 176 -4.18 -6.79 13.71
C LYS A 176 -5.36 -7.53 13.09
N ILE A 177 -5.20 -8.02 11.86
CA ILE A 177 -6.26 -8.77 11.18
C ILE A 177 -6.40 -10.16 11.83
N ALA A 178 -5.28 -10.83 12.08
CA ALA A 178 -5.28 -12.12 12.79
C ALA A 178 -5.88 -12.00 14.19
N GLU A 179 -5.49 -10.99 14.97
CA GLU A 179 -6.02 -10.72 16.32
C GLU A 179 -7.54 -10.49 16.30
N PHE A 180 -8.05 -9.78 15.28
CA PHE A 180 -9.48 -9.60 15.07
C PHE A 180 -10.21 -10.91 14.74
N ILE A 181 -9.63 -11.75 13.88
CA ILE A 181 -10.20 -13.06 13.50
C ILE A 181 -10.27 -13.98 14.72
N ILE A 182 -9.18 -14.06 15.50
CA ILE A 182 -9.10 -14.88 16.71
C ILE A 182 -10.14 -14.44 17.73
N SER A 183 -10.19 -13.15 18.06
CA SER A 183 -11.14 -12.61 19.05
C SER A 183 -12.60 -12.78 18.62
N SER A 184 -12.91 -12.62 17.34
CA SER A 184 -14.28 -12.82 16.80
C SER A 184 -14.73 -14.28 16.85
N SER A 185 -13.78 -15.22 16.72
CA SER A 185 -14.07 -16.65 16.75
C SER A 185 -14.25 -17.17 18.19
N SER A 186 -13.43 -16.69 19.13
CA SER A 186 -13.56 -17.05 20.55
C SER A 186 -14.83 -16.49 21.21
N ALA A 187 -15.32 -15.33 20.76
CA ALA A 187 -16.56 -14.73 21.28
C ALA A 187 -17.83 -15.48 20.83
N GLY A 188 -17.76 -16.28 19.77
CA GLY A 188 -18.88 -17.11 19.30
C GLY A 188 -19.02 -18.46 20.03
N GLU A 189 -18.02 -18.85 20.82
CA GLU A 189 -18.01 -20.09 21.62
C GLU A 189 -18.38 -19.85 23.10
N SER A 190 -18.74 -18.61 23.46
CA SER A 190 -19.07 -18.17 24.85
C SER A 190 -20.58 -18.13 25.12
#